data_AF-A0AAN1JD29-F1
#
_entry.id   AF-A0AAN1JD29-F1
#
_cell.length_a   1.000
_cell.length_b   1.000
_cell.length_c   1.000
_cell.angle_alpha   90.00
_cell.angle_beta   90.00
_cell.angle_gamma   90.00
#
_symmetry.space_group_name_H-M   'P 1'
#
loop_
_entity.id
_entity.type
_entity.pdbx_description
1 polymer ?
#
loop_
_entity_poly.entity_id
_entity_poly.type
_entity_poly.pdbx_seq_one_letter_code
_entity_poly.pdbx_strand_id
1 'polypeptide(L)'
;MPGGSASRATGINARGDVIGYSRTTGGKTHAFLYPESGHMTDLGALPGSSESEAWSINVHGDVVGDCIMADGTYRAFLYENGSMHDLNTLAGAGSGLILAKAGAISDSGQIVGFAQVNGIAHAVLLTPSGHGR
;
A
#
# COMPACT_ATOMS: atom_id res chain seq x y z
N MET A 1 14.61 -11.32 -9.72
CA MET A 1 13.79 -11.59 -8.52
C MET A 1 14.42 -10.84 -7.36
N PRO A 2 13.70 -10.11 -6.51
CA PRO A 2 14.22 -9.72 -5.21
C PRO A 2 14.11 -10.98 -4.32
N GLY A 3 15.03 -11.94 -4.38
CA GLY A 3 16.40 -11.80 -3.90
C GLY A 3 16.52 -12.22 -2.43
N GLY A 4 15.42 -12.22 -1.67
CA GLY A 4 15.39 -12.65 -0.27
C GLY A 4 14.77 -14.02 -0.04
N SER A 5 14.97 -14.54 1.18
CA SER A 5 14.68 -15.91 1.60
C SER A 5 13.23 -16.20 1.99
N ALA A 6 12.33 -15.21 1.90
CA ALA A 6 10.91 -15.37 2.23
C ALA A 6 10.04 -14.34 1.51
N SER A 7 8.92 -14.79 0.95
CA SER A 7 7.86 -13.95 0.38
C SER A 7 6.49 -14.50 0.77
N ARG A 8 5.49 -13.62 0.85
CA ARG A 8 4.09 -13.97 1.07
C ARG A 8 3.20 -13.18 0.12
N ALA A 9 2.43 -13.89 -0.70
CA ALA A 9 1.35 -13.29 -1.47
C ALA A 9 0.14 -13.00 -0.58
N THR A 10 -0.50 -11.85 -0.78
CA THR A 10 -1.64 -11.38 0.03
C THR A 10 -2.87 -11.05 -0.80
N GLY A 11 -2.73 -10.89 -2.13
CA GLY A 11 -3.85 -10.58 -3.02
C GLY A 11 -3.54 -10.90 -4.48
N ILE A 12 -4.60 -11.03 -5.27
CA ILE A 12 -4.56 -11.21 -6.72
C ILE A 12 -5.75 -10.48 -7.35
N ASN A 13 -5.57 -9.80 -8.48
CA ASN A 13 -6.67 -9.18 -9.22
C ASN A 13 -7.19 -10.06 -10.37
N ALA A 14 -8.25 -9.62 -11.06
CA ALA A 14 -8.87 -10.36 -12.17
C ALA A 14 -7.98 -10.51 -13.42
N ARG A 15 -6.87 -9.77 -13.50
CA ARG A 15 -5.86 -9.90 -14.57
C ARG A 15 -4.75 -10.90 -14.22
N GLY A 16 -4.81 -11.51 -13.04
CA GLY A 16 -3.77 -12.41 -12.56
C GLY A 16 -2.57 -11.69 -11.94
N ASP A 17 -2.62 -10.37 -11.73
CA ASP A 17 -1.55 -9.65 -11.04
C ASP A 17 -1.58 -9.99 -9.55
N VAL A 18 -0.46 -10.48 -9.02
CA VAL A 18 -0.31 -10.89 -7.62
C VAL A 18 0.43 -9.82 -6.84
N ILE A 19 -0.01 -9.53 -5.63
CA ILE A 19 0.69 -8.65 -4.69
C ILE A 19 1.07 -9.40 -3.41
N GLY A 20 1.98 -8.79 -2.67
CA GLY A 20 2.41 -9.31 -1.39
C GLY A 20 3.57 -8.51 -0.85
N TYR A 21 4.39 -9.18 -0.04
CA TYR A 21 5.66 -8.64 0.39
C TYR A 21 6.75 -9.70 0.36
N SER A 22 7.98 -9.25 0.18
CA SER A 22 9.17 -10.10 0.10
C SER A 22 10.31 -9.48 0.87
N ARG A 23 11.16 -10.34 1.45
CA ARG A 23 12.45 -9.87 1.96
C ARG A 23 13.33 -9.45 0.78
N THR A 24 13.96 -8.29 0.91
CA THR A 24 14.98 -7.79 0.00
C THR A 24 16.34 -8.38 0.37
N THR A 25 17.33 -8.20 -0.51
CA THR A 25 18.73 -8.59 -0.24
C THR A 25 19.33 -7.81 0.94
N GLY A 26 18.79 -6.62 1.25
CA GLY A 26 19.17 -5.83 2.43
C GLY A 26 18.51 -6.28 3.74
N GLY A 27 17.73 -7.38 3.72
CA GLY A 27 17.05 -7.93 4.90
C GLY A 27 15.77 -7.20 5.31
N LYS A 28 15.32 -6.22 4.53
CA LYS A 28 14.08 -5.47 4.73
C LYS A 28 12.90 -6.12 4.03
N THR A 29 11.69 -5.87 4.49
CA THR A 29 10.46 -6.38 3.86
C THR A 29 9.85 -5.30 2.99
N HIS A 30 9.72 -5.53 1.69
CA HIS A 30 9.04 -4.60 0.79
C HIS A 30 7.83 -5.25 0.12
N ALA A 31 6.81 -4.43 -0.12
CA ALA A 31 5.68 -4.74 -0.97
C ALA A 31 6.17 -5.05 -2.39
N PHE A 32 5.53 -6.03 -3.04
CA PHE A 32 5.80 -6.34 -4.44
C PHE A 32 4.51 -6.36 -5.26
N LEU A 33 4.67 -6.17 -6.57
CA LEU A 33 3.69 -6.46 -7.60
C LEU A 33 4.31 -7.48 -8.56
N TYR A 34 3.60 -8.58 -8.82
CA TYR A 34 3.97 -9.62 -9.76
C TYR A 34 2.88 -9.74 -10.83
N PRO A 35 3.00 -9.00 -11.95
CA PRO A 35 2.07 -9.11 -13.04
C PRO A 35 2.12 -10.49 -13.68
N GLU A 36 1.02 -10.90 -14.33
CA GLU A 36 0.94 -12.17 -15.05
C GLU A 36 2.05 -12.31 -16.12
N SER A 37 2.55 -11.20 -16.66
CA SER A 37 3.67 -11.15 -17.62
C SER A 37 5.02 -11.65 -17.05
N GLY A 38 5.11 -11.87 -15.73
CA GLY A 38 6.16 -12.68 -15.13
C GLY A 38 7.36 -11.92 -14.57
N HIS A 39 7.30 -10.58 -14.44
CA HIS A 39 8.36 -9.80 -13.80
C HIS A 39 7.93 -9.19 -12.46
N MET A 40 8.54 -9.63 -11.37
CA MET A 40 8.23 -9.10 -10.04
C MET A 40 8.91 -7.76 -9.80
N THR A 41 8.10 -6.75 -9.52
CA THR A 41 8.50 -5.38 -9.22
C THR A 41 8.50 -5.17 -7.71
N ASP A 42 9.62 -4.71 -7.17
CA ASP A 42 9.69 -4.14 -5.83
C ASP A 42 9.02 -2.77 -5.83
N LEU A 43 8.00 -2.57 -5.00
CA LEU A 43 7.28 -1.29 -4.90
C LEU A 43 8.02 -0.28 -4.01
N GLY A 44 9.06 -0.73 -3.29
CA GLY A 44 9.81 0.08 -2.33
C GLY A 44 9.00 0.39 -1.08
N ALA A 45 9.31 1.51 -0.43
CA ALA A 45 8.61 2.01 0.74
C ALA A 45 8.48 3.54 0.65
N LEU A 46 7.59 4.12 1.46
CA LEU A 46 7.44 5.58 1.56
C LEU A 46 8.75 6.25 2.02
N PRO A 47 9.00 7.52 1.64
CA PRO A 47 10.12 8.28 2.17
C PRO A 47 10.11 8.30 3.71
N GLY A 48 11.22 7.89 4.34
CA GLY A 48 11.31 7.77 5.80
C GLY A 48 10.84 6.42 6.37
N SER A 49 10.41 5.50 5.51
CA SER A 49 10.21 4.08 5.82
C SER A 49 11.33 3.23 5.20
N SER A 50 11.51 2.02 5.74
CA SER A 50 12.32 0.97 5.11
C SER A 50 11.56 -0.34 4.90
N GLU A 51 10.27 -0.37 5.27
CA GLU A 51 9.46 -1.58 5.26
C GLU A 51 8.06 -1.27 4.76
N SER A 52 7.51 -2.16 3.94
CA SER A 52 6.17 -2.02 3.37
C SER A 52 5.51 -3.38 3.12
N GLU A 53 4.19 -3.41 3.24
CA GLU A 53 3.37 -4.59 2.95
C GLU A 53 2.15 -4.20 2.11
N ALA A 54 1.88 -4.94 1.03
CA ALA A 54 0.69 -4.77 0.22
C ALA A 54 -0.45 -5.67 0.71
N TRP A 55 -1.69 -5.15 0.71
CA TRP A 55 -2.86 -5.87 1.23
C TRP A 55 -3.97 -6.07 0.22
N SER A 56 -4.11 -5.17 -0.75
CA SER A 56 -5.15 -5.29 -1.77
C SER A 56 -4.71 -4.64 -3.06
N ILE A 57 -5.26 -5.17 -4.16
CA ILE A 57 -5.04 -4.69 -5.53
C ILE A 57 -6.40 -4.65 -6.24
N ASN A 58 -6.65 -3.61 -7.04
CA ASN A 58 -7.85 -3.53 -7.88
C ASN A 58 -7.58 -4.02 -9.32
N VAL A 59 -8.63 -4.06 -10.15
CA VAL A 59 -8.53 -4.46 -11.57
C VAL A 59 -7.69 -3.51 -12.43
N HIS A 60 -7.35 -2.32 -11.94
CA HIS A 60 -6.49 -1.35 -12.62
C HIS A 60 -5.01 -1.56 -12.31
N GLY A 61 -4.69 -2.28 -11.23
CA GLY A 61 -3.32 -2.52 -10.77
C GLY A 61 -2.89 -1.57 -9.66
N ASP A 62 -3.83 -0.78 -9.12
CA ASP A 62 -3.58 0.08 -7.99
C ASP A 62 -3.49 -0.79 -6.74
N VAL A 63 -2.41 -0.63 -5.99
CA VAL A 63 -2.09 -1.44 -4.83
C VAL A 63 -2.17 -0.58 -3.59
N VAL A 64 -2.82 -1.07 -2.54
CA VAL A 64 -2.85 -0.40 -1.25
C VAL A 64 -2.24 -1.27 -0.17
N GLY A 65 -1.67 -0.60 0.83
CA GLY A 65 -0.93 -1.26 1.88
C GLY A 65 -0.57 -0.34 3.04
N ASP A 66 0.47 -0.73 3.77
CA ASP A 66 1.10 0.13 4.78
C ASP A 66 2.63 0.06 4.75
N CYS A 67 3.24 1.06 5.37
CA CYS A 67 4.66 1.20 5.60
C CYS A 67 4.94 1.38 7.09
N ILE A 68 6.06 0.82 7.57
CA ILE A 68 6.56 1.06 8.93
C ILE A 68 7.63 2.15 8.87
N MET A 69 7.29 3.32 9.40
CA MET A 69 8.17 4.48 9.46
C MET A 69 9.31 4.26 10.46
N ALA A 70 10.38 5.05 10.33
CA ALA A 70 11.54 4.96 11.23
C ALA A 70 11.21 5.19 12.72
N ASP A 71 10.12 5.91 13.03
CA ASP A 71 9.61 6.12 14.39
C ASP A 71 8.67 5.00 14.88
N GLY A 72 8.48 3.95 14.09
CA GLY A 72 7.60 2.81 14.37
C GLY A 72 6.13 3.06 14.06
N THR A 73 5.75 4.24 13.56
CA THR A 73 4.38 4.51 13.13
C THR A 73 4.06 3.83 11.81
N TYR A 74 2.79 3.47 11.62
CA TYR A 74 2.30 2.93 10.36
C TYR A 74 1.71 4.05 9.50
N ARG A 75 1.99 4.00 8.19
CA ARG A 75 1.43 4.92 7.18
C ARG A 75 0.80 4.11 6.06
N ALA A 76 -0.47 4.36 5.77
CA ALA A 76 -1.14 3.77 4.63
C ALA A 76 -0.61 4.35 3.31
N PHE A 77 -0.40 3.49 2.31
CA PHE A 77 0.01 3.93 0.97
C PHE A 77 -0.99 3.53 -0.11
N LEU A 78 -0.94 4.26 -1.22
CA LEU A 78 -1.50 3.90 -2.52
C LEU A 78 -0.36 3.87 -3.55
N TYR A 79 -0.18 2.75 -4.23
CA TYR A 79 0.71 2.63 -5.38
C TYR A 79 -0.14 2.63 -6.65
N GLU A 80 0.04 3.66 -7.48
CA GLU A 80 -0.64 3.82 -8.75
C GLU A 80 0.33 4.45 -9.75
N ASN A 81 0.16 4.19 -11.04
CA ASN A 81 0.97 4.80 -12.10
C ASN A 81 2.50 4.70 -11.89
N GLY A 82 2.96 3.61 -11.28
CA GLY A 82 4.37 3.37 -11.04
C GLY A 82 4.95 4.00 -9.77
N SER A 83 4.16 4.72 -8.97
CA SER A 83 4.62 5.51 -7.82
C SER A 83 3.86 5.19 -6.54
N MET A 84 4.56 5.18 -5.41
CA MET A 84 3.95 5.02 -4.07
C MET A 84 3.64 6.39 -3.46
N HIS A 85 2.40 6.58 -3.04
CA HIS A 85 1.86 7.80 -2.45
C HIS A 85 1.45 7.56 -1.00
N ASP A 86 1.82 8.47 -0.09
CA ASP A 86 1.32 8.46 1.29
C ASP A 86 -0.13 8.96 1.30
N LEU A 87 -1.08 8.11 1.68
CA LEU A 87 -2.50 8.48 1.72
C LEU A 87 -2.78 9.60 2.73
N ASN A 88 -1.92 9.80 3.73
CA ASN A 88 -2.01 10.92 4.68
C ASN A 88 -1.76 12.28 4.01
N THR A 89 -1.05 12.31 2.88
CA THR A 89 -0.84 13.52 2.10
C THR A 89 -1.99 13.81 1.13
N LEU A 90 -2.69 12.75 0.68
CA LEU A 90 -3.81 12.83 -0.27
C LEU A 90 -5.15 13.12 0.41
N ALA A 91 -5.41 12.52 1.57
CA ALA A 91 -6.71 12.58 2.27
C ALA A 91 -6.93 13.86 3.12
N GLY A 92 -6.14 14.91 2.88
CA GLY A 92 -6.29 16.21 3.53
C GLY A 92 -5.58 16.29 4.88
N ALA A 93 -4.46 17.01 4.90
CA ALA A 93 -3.82 17.45 6.13
C ALA A 93 -4.81 18.30 6.97
N GLY A 94 -5.05 17.93 8.23
CA GLY A 94 -5.82 18.75 9.17
C GLY A 94 -6.95 18.04 9.93
N SER A 95 -7.31 16.80 9.58
CA SER A 95 -8.30 16.01 10.34
C SER A 95 -7.76 15.47 11.67
N GLY A 96 -6.44 15.49 11.88
CA GLY A 96 -5.77 14.82 13.00
C GLY A 96 -5.74 13.29 12.88
N LEU A 97 -6.28 12.74 11.79
CA LEU A 97 -6.23 11.32 11.48
C LEU A 97 -4.89 10.96 10.84
N ILE A 98 -4.29 9.90 11.34
CA ILE A 98 -3.13 9.24 10.72
C ILE A 98 -3.64 7.94 10.10
N LEU A 99 -3.82 7.92 8.79
CA LEU A 99 -4.12 6.71 8.02
C LEU A 99 -2.95 5.76 8.17
N ALA A 100 -3.18 4.69 8.92
CA ALA A 100 -2.13 3.76 9.31
C ALA A 100 -2.14 2.49 8.46
N LYS A 101 -3.31 2.04 8.00
CA LYS A 101 -3.42 0.91 7.05
C LYS A 101 -4.55 1.10 6.07
N ALA A 102 -4.25 0.84 4.80
CA ALA A 102 -5.26 0.58 3.79
C ALA A 102 -5.43 -0.94 3.64
N GLY A 103 -6.62 -1.43 3.95
CA GLY A 103 -6.92 -2.86 4.01
C GLY A 103 -7.51 -3.42 2.73
N ALA A 104 -8.31 -2.62 2.01
CA ALA A 104 -8.87 -3.01 0.73
C ALA A 104 -9.06 -1.80 -0.19
N ILE A 105 -8.99 -2.06 -1.49
CA ILE A 105 -9.31 -1.11 -2.56
C ILE A 105 -10.32 -1.76 -3.52
N SER A 106 -11.30 -0.98 -3.96
CA SER A 106 -12.27 -1.39 -4.97
C SER A 106 -11.86 -0.94 -6.37
N ASP A 107 -12.50 -1.50 -7.41
CA ASP A 107 -12.25 -1.10 -8.80
C ASP A 107 -12.65 0.36 -9.09
N SER A 108 -13.51 0.97 -8.28
CA SER A 108 -13.83 2.40 -8.36
C SER A 108 -12.81 3.28 -7.61
N GLY A 109 -11.74 2.70 -7.05
CA GLY A 109 -10.70 3.41 -6.30
C GLY A 109 -11.07 3.75 -4.85
N GLN A 110 -12.24 3.31 -4.35
CA GLN A 110 -12.55 3.49 -2.92
C GLN A 110 -11.66 2.61 -2.07
N ILE A 111 -11.10 3.17 -1.00
CA ILE A 111 -10.17 2.51 -0.09
C ILE A 111 -10.80 2.43 1.30
N VAL A 112 -10.79 1.25 1.91
CA VAL A 112 -11.14 1.06 3.32
C VAL A 112 -9.91 0.71 4.14
N GLY A 113 -9.90 1.14 5.40
CA GLY A 113 -8.74 0.96 6.25
C GLY A 113 -8.98 1.39 7.68
N PHE A 114 -7.88 1.61 8.41
CA PHE A 114 -7.91 2.23 9.72
C PHE A 114 -7.00 3.44 9.80
N ALA A 115 -7.48 4.45 10.51
CA ALA A 115 -6.73 5.63 10.92
C ALA A 115 -6.56 5.65 12.43
N GLN A 116 -5.54 6.33 12.92
CA GLN A 116 -5.36 6.64 14.34
C GLN A 116 -5.61 8.12 14.61
N VAL A 117 -6.31 8.43 15.68
CA VAL A 117 -6.40 9.78 16.26
C VAL A 117 -6.29 9.67 17.77
N ASN A 118 -5.33 10.39 18.38
CA ASN A 118 -5.04 10.33 19.81
C ASN A 118 -4.85 8.90 20.35
N GLY A 119 -4.21 8.03 19.55
CA GLY A 119 -3.97 6.62 19.89
C GLY A 119 -5.17 5.68 19.72
N ILE A 120 -6.32 6.19 19.28
CA ILE A 120 -7.54 5.40 19.04
C ILE A 120 -7.67 5.09 17.56
N ALA A 121 -7.93 3.81 17.24
CA ALA A 121 -8.17 3.37 15.87
C ALA A 121 -9.62 3.61 15.42
N HIS A 122 -9.79 4.16 14.22
CA HIS A 122 -11.08 4.39 13.58
C HIS A 122 -11.09 3.74 12.20
N ALA A 123 -12.18 3.04 11.86
CA ALA A 123 -12.41 2.60 10.49
C ALA A 123 -12.66 3.82 9.60
N VAL A 124 -12.12 3.79 8.39
CA VAL A 124 -12.25 4.88 7.41
C VAL A 124 -12.61 4.35 6.03
N LEU A 125 -13.33 5.17 5.27
CA LEU A 125 -13.57 5.01 3.85
C LEU A 125 -13.04 6.25 3.15
N LEU A 126 -12.07 6.07 2.27
CA LEU A 126 -11.57 7.11 1.37
C LEU A 126 -12.26 6.92 0.02
N THR A 127 -12.84 8.00 -0.47
CA THR A 127 -13.47 8.05 -1.79
C THR A 127 -12.64 8.95 -2.70
N PRO A 128 -12.28 8.50 -3.92
CA PRO A 128 -11.64 9.37 -4.89
C PRO A 128 -12.48 10.64 -5.08
N SER A 129 -11.87 11.79 -4.83
CA SER A 129 -12.51 13.09 -5.07
C SER A 129 -12.53 13.31 -6.58
N GLY A 130 -13.60 12.86 -7.26
CA GLY A 130 -13.71 12.88 -8.71
C GLY A 130 -13.30 14.22 -9.32
N HIS A 131 -12.07 14.28 -9.83
CA HIS A 131 -11.55 15.37 -10.65
C HIS A 131 -10.69 14.77 -11.76
N GLY A 132 -11.31 14.63 -12.93
CA GLY A 132 -10.63 14.62 -14.23
C GLY A 132 -10.05 13.29 -14.68
N ARG A 133 -10.51 12.87 -15.87
CA ARG A 133 -9.81 11.93 -16.75
C ARG A 133 -8.43 12.46 -17.16
#